data_AF-A0A917J5N7-F1
#
_entry.id   AF-A0A917J5N7-F1
#
_cell.length_a   1.000
_cell.length_b   1.000
_cell.length_c   1.000
_cell.angle_alpha   90.00
_cell.angle_beta   90.00
_cell.angle_gamma   90.00
#
_symmetry.space_group_name_H-M   'P 1'
#
loop_
_entity.id
_entity.type
_entity.pdbx_description
1 polymer ?
#
loop_
_entity_poly.entity_id
_entity_poly.type
_entity_poly.pdbx_seq_one_letter_code
_entity_poly.pdbx_strand_id
1 'polypeptide(L)'
;MKTLQNHLVLYDAECPMCTSYAKTLTQTGMLDSNGRVSYQDMPQDTCVLVDRQRAVNEIALVNTQTGEVSYGIDSLFKLFGHQIPMFKPLFTFGPFVWLMRKVYAFISYNRRVIIPPAHTVAGSLQPTFRLSYRLLYLIFTWFIVGFILTGYAHLLTGLVPLGNAYREYLICGGQVLFQGIIISWYAPAKRWDYLGNMMTISFAGALLLLPVMLLAKFVALNAIICTICFMGVAGLMFLEHIRRTKLLQLGWLLTVTWVVYRLLVLLLIFKFN
;
A
#
# COMPACT_ATOMS: atom_id res chain seq x y z
N MET A 1 1.30 8.65 28.72
CA MET A 1 0.90 7.42 27.97
C MET A 1 1.12 6.22 28.89
N LYS A 2 0.26 5.19 28.85
CA LYS A 2 0.34 4.04 29.77
C LYS A 2 1.00 2.86 29.05
N THR A 3 2.30 2.68 29.20
CA THR A 3 3.05 1.59 28.54
C THR A 3 2.43 0.22 28.83
N LEU A 4 2.23 -0.60 27.80
CA LEU A 4 1.80 -1.98 27.96
C LEU A 4 3.04 -2.84 28.29
N GLN A 5 3.21 -3.19 29.56
CA GLN A 5 4.35 -3.97 30.04
C GLN A 5 4.18 -5.47 29.78
N ASN A 6 5.29 -6.20 29.73
CA ASN A 6 5.33 -7.67 29.58
C ASN A 6 4.64 -8.18 28.30
N HIS A 7 4.70 -7.37 27.25
CA HIS A 7 4.19 -7.74 25.94
C HIS A 7 5.28 -7.57 24.88
N LEU A 8 5.36 -8.57 24.01
CA LEU A 8 6.30 -8.61 22.90
C LEU A 8 5.53 -8.57 21.58
N VAL A 9 5.76 -7.52 20.79
CA VAL A 9 5.31 -7.48 19.40
C VAL A 9 6.32 -8.19 18.53
N LEU A 10 5.81 -9.15 17.77
CA LEU A 10 6.57 -9.85 16.77
C LEU A 10 6.26 -9.25 15.39
N TYR A 11 7.30 -9.00 14.61
CA TYR A 11 7.17 -8.38 13.30
C TYR A 11 8.14 -8.95 12.28
N ASP A 12 7.81 -8.79 11.00
CA ASP A 12 8.61 -9.25 9.87
C ASP A 12 9.70 -8.21 9.55
N ALA A 13 10.98 -8.56 9.75
CA ALA A 13 12.10 -7.65 9.49
C ALA A 13 12.25 -7.30 8.00
N GLU A 14 11.81 -8.16 7.09
CA GLU A 14 11.88 -7.89 5.64
C GLU A 14 10.82 -6.87 5.21
N CYS A 15 9.76 -6.70 6.00
CA CYS A 15 8.64 -5.80 5.72
C CYS A 15 8.93 -4.39 6.27
N PRO A 16 9.24 -3.38 5.43
CA PRO A 16 9.61 -2.07 5.95
C PRO A 16 8.44 -1.36 6.66
N MET A 17 7.21 -1.61 6.18
CA MET A 17 5.99 -1.18 6.88
C MET A 17 5.95 -1.75 8.31
N CYS A 18 6.35 -3.01 8.47
CA CYS A 18 6.29 -3.73 9.73
C CYS A 18 7.32 -3.23 10.72
N THR A 19 8.56 -3.08 10.26
CA THR A 19 9.64 -2.48 11.02
C THR A 19 9.32 -1.04 11.44
N SER A 20 8.70 -0.25 10.55
CA SER A 20 8.34 1.13 10.82
C SER A 20 7.30 1.24 11.94
N TYR A 21 6.15 0.53 11.85
CA TYR A 21 5.15 0.62 12.91
C TYR A 21 5.70 0.05 14.23
N ALA A 22 6.45 -1.06 14.21
CA ALA A 22 6.95 -1.70 15.42
C ALA A 22 7.91 -0.76 16.17
N LYS A 23 8.74 -0.01 15.43
CA LYS A 23 9.59 1.03 15.97
C LYS A 23 8.77 2.18 16.57
N THR A 24 7.71 2.63 15.89
CA THR A 24 6.83 3.69 16.42
C THR A 24 6.17 3.27 17.74
N LEU A 25 5.73 2.02 17.87
CA LEU A 25 5.10 1.53 19.11
C LEU A 25 6.03 1.60 20.33
N THR A 26 7.32 1.32 20.16
CA THR A 26 8.28 1.44 21.27
C THR A 26 8.71 2.90 21.50
N GLN A 27 8.91 3.69 20.43
CA GLN A 27 9.32 5.09 20.53
C GLN A 27 8.26 5.99 21.18
N THR A 28 6.98 5.70 20.95
CA THR A 28 5.87 6.43 21.56
C THR A 28 5.59 5.98 23.00
N GLY A 29 6.35 5.01 23.53
CA GLY A 29 6.11 4.41 24.83
C GLY A 29 4.82 3.59 24.88
N MET A 30 4.32 3.13 23.73
CA MET A 30 3.15 2.26 23.70
C MET A 30 3.48 0.84 24.19
N LEU A 31 4.67 0.39 23.87
CA LEU A 31 5.34 -0.82 24.34
C LEU A 31 6.64 -0.46 25.05
N ASP A 32 7.16 -1.40 25.83
CA ASP A 32 8.49 -1.28 26.42
C ASP A 32 9.57 -1.14 25.33
N SER A 33 10.73 -0.58 25.69
CA SER A 33 11.86 -0.42 24.75
C SER A 33 12.30 -1.73 24.11
N ASN A 34 12.22 -2.83 24.86
CA ASN A 34 12.49 -4.20 24.42
C ASN A 34 11.22 -4.96 23.97
N GLY A 35 10.07 -4.28 23.88
CA GLY A 35 8.77 -4.88 23.56
C GLY A 35 8.56 -5.21 22.08
N ARG A 36 9.62 -5.30 21.28
CA ARG A 36 9.56 -5.73 19.87
C ARG A 36 10.70 -6.68 19.52
N VAL A 37 10.39 -7.72 18.76
CA VAL A 37 11.34 -8.72 18.26
C VAL A 37 10.99 -9.06 16.81
N SER A 38 12.01 -9.27 15.98
CA SER A 38 11.80 -9.78 14.62
C SER A 38 11.48 -11.28 14.68
N TYR A 39 10.68 -11.79 13.74
CA TYR A 39 10.47 -13.24 13.64
C TYR A 39 11.76 -14.00 13.33
N GLN A 40 12.65 -13.36 12.58
CA GLN A 40 13.92 -13.92 12.15
C GLN A 40 14.88 -14.13 13.34
N ASP A 41 14.81 -13.27 14.35
CA ASP A 41 15.66 -13.29 15.54
C ASP A 41 14.90 -13.76 16.79
N MET A 42 13.81 -14.50 16.60
CA MET A 42 12.94 -14.93 17.70
C MET A 42 13.65 -15.92 18.66
N PRO A 43 13.60 -15.71 19.98
CA PRO A 43 14.10 -16.65 20.97
C PRO A 43 13.39 -18.01 20.89
N GLN A 44 14.13 -19.11 21.10
CA GLN A 44 13.58 -20.48 21.00
C GLN A 44 12.39 -20.71 21.95
N ASP A 45 12.35 -20.07 23.12
CA ASP A 45 11.29 -20.28 24.12
C ASP A 45 9.94 -19.68 23.71
N THR A 46 9.94 -18.58 22.93
CA THR A 46 8.71 -17.97 22.38
C THR A 46 8.15 -18.79 21.20
N CYS A 47 8.98 -19.67 20.63
CA CYS A 47 8.64 -20.44 19.43
C CYS A 47 7.49 -21.43 19.63
N VAL A 48 7.29 -21.95 20.85
CA VAL A 48 6.29 -23.00 21.11
C VAL A 48 4.87 -22.42 21.14
N LEU A 49 4.73 -21.13 21.45
CA LEU A 49 3.44 -20.48 21.69
C LEU A 49 2.86 -19.77 20.45
N VAL A 50 3.68 -19.58 19.40
CA VAL A 50 3.34 -18.71 18.27
C VAL A 50 3.28 -19.50 16.97
N ASP A 51 2.13 -19.46 16.29
CA ASP A 51 2.02 -19.84 14.89
C ASP A 51 2.85 -18.88 14.02
N ARG A 52 4.05 -19.33 13.62
CA ARG A 52 5.01 -18.54 12.83
C ARG A 52 4.44 -18.11 11.49
N GLN A 53 3.68 -18.96 10.81
CA GLN A 53 3.14 -18.62 9.49
C GLN A 53 2.05 -17.57 9.59
N ARG A 54 1.18 -17.69 10.62
CA ARG A 54 0.18 -16.67 10.91
C ARG A 54 0.82 -15.36 11.34
N ALA A 55 1.87 -15.41 12.14
CA ALA A 55 2.60 -14.23 12.61
C ALA A 55 3.33 -13.50 11.45
N VAL A 56 3.80 -14.23 10.44
CA VAL A 56 4.27 -13.60 9.20
C VAL A 56 3.10 -12.93 8.47
N ASN A 57 1.91 -13.53 8.42
CA ASN A 57 0.75 -12.92 7.76
C ASN A 57 0.12 -11.75 8.55
N GLU A 58 0.24 -11.74 9.87
CA GLU A 58 -0.42 -10.78 10.77
C GLU A 58 0.50 -10.48 11.96
N ILE A 59 0.56 -9.24 12.43
CA ILE A 59 1.32 -8.87 13.63
C ILE A 59 0.90 -9.75 14.82
N ALA A 60 1.84 -10.34 15.54
CA ALA A 60 1.55 -11.09 16.76
C ALA A 60 1.96 -10.28 17.99
N LEU A 61 1.10 -10.25 18.99
CA LEU A 61 1.37 -9.64 20.30
C LEU A 61 1.29 -10.75 21.35
N VAL A 62 2.43 -11.04 21.95
CA VAL A 62 2.61 -12.11 22.93
C VAL A 62 2.68 -11.50 24.33
N ASN A 63 1.86 -11.99 25.25
CA ASN A 63 2.03 -11.71 26.67
C ASN A 63 3.10 -12.65 27.24
N THR A 64 4.21 -12.11 27.73
CA THR A 64 5.36 -12.91 28.19
C THR A 64 5.14 -13.56 29.56
N GLN A 65 4.12 -13.14 30.31
CA GLN A 65 3.76 -13.74 31.60
C GLN A 65 2.76 -14.89 31.45
N THR A 66 1.74 -14.74 30.60
CA THR A 66 0.67 -15.73 30.45
C THR A 66 0.86 -16.66 29.25
N GLY A 67 1.71 -16.28 28.29
CA GLY A 67 1.86 -16.96 27.01
C GLY A 67 0.71 -16.71 26.04
N GLU A 68 -0.26 -15.84 26.38
CA GLU A 68 -1.37 -15.51 25.49
C GLU A 68 -0.87 -14.79 24.23
N VAL A 69 -1.28 -15.27 23.06
CA VAL A 69 -0.94 -14.66 21.77
C VAL A 69 -2.19 -14.09 21.12
N SER A 70 -2.13 -12.81 20.78
CA SER A 70 -3.10 -12.16 19.90
C SER A 70 -2.50 -11.89 18.53
N TYR A 71 -3.34 -11.84 17.50
CA TYR A 71 -2.92 -11.65 16.11
C TYR A 71 -3.67 -10.51 15.43
N GLY A 72 -3.00 -9.90 14.45
CA GLY A 72 -3.60 -8.95 13.52
C GLY A 72 -4.17 -7.71 14.20
N ILE A 73 -5.40 -7.35 13.81
CA ILE A 73 -6.08 -6.17 14.37
C ILE A 73 -6.41 -6.34 15.86
N ASP A 74 -6.61 -7.57 16.34
CA ASP A 74 -6.94 -7.81 17.74
C ASP A 74 -5.74 -7.44 18.63
N SER A 75 -4.51 -7.70 18.17
CA SER A 75 -3.27 -7.24 18.81
C SER A 75 -3.22 -5.72 18.91
N LEU A 76 -3.56 -5.03 17.82
CA LEU A 76 -3.55 -3.57 17.77
C LEU A 76 -4.63 -2.98 18.68
N PHE A 77 -5.83 -3.57 18.71
CA PHE A 77 -6.92 -3.15 19.59
C PHE A 77 -6.63 -3.37 21.07
N LYS A 78 -5.96 -4.47 21.44
CA LYS A 78 -5.46 -4.64 22.82
C LYS A 78 -4.49 -3.53 23.19
N LEU A 79 -3.54 -3.22 22.32
CA LEU A 79 -2.54 -2.17 22.54
C LEU A 79 -3.18 -0.77 22.64
N PHE A 80 -3.99 -0.39 21.64
CA PHE A 80 -4.66 0.91 21.62
C PHE A 80 -5.71 1.03 22.71
N GLY A 81 -6.42 -0.04 23.05
CA GLY A 81 -7.38 -0.06 24.15
C GLY A 81 -6.71 0.17 25.50
N HIS A 82 -5.47 -0.30 25.70
CA HIS A 82 -4.70 0.02 26.91
C HIS A 82 -4.28 1.50 26.96
N GLN A 83 -3.88 2.05 25.82
CA GLN A 83 -3.37 3.42 25.71
C GLN A 83 -4.47 4.48 25.77
N ILE A 84 -5.61 4.21 25.14
CA ILE A 84 -6.75 5.11 25.07
C ILE A 84 -8.01 4.35 25.51
N PRO A 85 -8.21 4.18 26.83
CA PRO A 85 -9.30 3.37 27.37
C PRO A 85 -10.70 3.80 26.93
N MET A 86 -10.87 5.09 26.58
CA MET A 86 -12.12 5.64 26.05
C MET A 86 -12.63 4.91 24.79
N PHE A 87 -11.72 4.38 23.96
CA PHE A 87 -12.09 3.64 22.74
C PHE A 87 -12.25 2.14 22.94
N LYS A 88 -12.07 1.60 24.16
CA LYS A 88 -12.26 0.16 24.43
C LYS A 88 -13.63 -0.36 23.99
N PRO A 89 -14.77 0.32 24.25
CA PRO A 89 -16.08 -0.16 23.78
C PRO A 89 -16.17 -0.26 22.26
N LEU A 90 -15.51 0.65 21.54
CA LEU A 90 -15.44 0.59 20.07
C LEU A 90 -14.62 -0.61 19.60
N PHE A 91 -13.49 -0.88 20.26
CA PHE A 91 -12.60 -2.00 19.94
C PHE A 91 -13.16 -3.38 20.32
N THR A 92 -14.22 -3.43 21.12
CA THR A 92 -14.96 -4.67 21.43
C THR A 92 -16.29 -4.77 20.68
N PHE A 93 -16.73 -3.71 19.99
CA PHE A 93 -17.97 -3.71 19.23
C PHE A 93 -17.84 -4.61 17.99
N GLY A 94 -18.50 -5.76 18.02
CA GLY A 94 -18.38 -6.83 17.02
C GLY A 94 -18.42 -6.38 15.55
N PRO A 95 -19.38 -5.54 15.11
CA PRO A 95 -19.42 -5.05 13.74
C PRO A 95 -18.20 -4.21 13.34
N PHE A 96 -17.73 -3.34 14.24
CA PHE A 96 -16.52 -2.54 14.00
C PHE A 96 -15.27 -3.42 13.93
N VAL A 97 -15.13 -4.37 14.85
CA VAL A 97 -14.02 -5.34 14.83
C VAL A 97 -14.02 -6.16 13.56
N TRP A 98 -15.19 -6.65 13.13
CA TRP A 98 -15.34 -7.39 11.88
C TRP A 98 -14.90 -6.57 10.66
N LEU A 99 -15.33 -5.31 10.57
CA LEU A 99 -14.94 -4.41 9.48
C LEU A 99 -13.43 -4.18 9.47
N MET A 100 -12.86 -3.85 10.63
CA MET A 100 -11.44 -3.56 10.77
C MET A 100 -10.56 -4.79 10.54
N ARG A 101 -11.05 -6.01 10.83
CA ARG A 101 -10.38 -7.26 10.41
C ARG A 101 -10.28 -7.36 8.88
N LYS A 102 -11.32 -6.97 8.14
CA LYS A 102 -11.28 -6.96 6.66
C LYS A 102 -10.32 -5.91 6.12
N VAL A 103 -10.35 -4.69 6.67
CA VAL A 103 -9.42 -3.61 6.30
C VAL A 103 -7.97 -4.01 6.60
N TYR A 104 -7.73 -4.60 7.78
CA TYR A 104 -6.41 -5.08 8.16
C TYR A 104 -5.90 -6.15 7.19
N ALA A 105 -6.71 -7.17 6.89
CA ALA A 105 -6.35 -8.22 5.95
C ALA A 105 -6.06 -7.65 4.56
N PHE A 106 -6.88 -6.70 4.09
CA PHE A 106 -6.67 -6.02 2.81
C PHE A 106 -5.30 -5.35 2.71
N ILE A 107 -4.86 -4.65 3.77
CA ILE A 107 -3.54 -4.03 3.81
C ILE A 107 -2.46 -5.11 3.95
N SER A 108 -2.61 -6.06 4.87
CA SER A 108 -1.56 -7.04 5.16
C SER A 108 -1.22 -7.91 3.95
N TYR A 109 -2.23 -8.42 3.23
CA TYR A 109 -2.00 -9.25 2.03
C TYR A 109 -1.43 -8.47 0.84
N ASN A 110 -1.51 -7.13 0.85
CA ASN A 110 -0.95 -6.27 -0.19
C ASN A 110 0.31 -5.50 0.28
N ARG A 111 0.77 -5.67 1.52
CA ARG A 111 1.87 -4.88 2.09
C ARG A 111 3.15 -4.89 1.26
N ARG A 112 3.46 -6.00 0.59
CA ARG A 112 4.63 -6.15 -0.30
C ARG A 112 4.53 -5.38 -1.61
N VAL A 113 3.32 -5.13 -2.09
CA VAL A 113 3.14 -4.24 -3.24
C VAL A 113 2.92 -2.79 -2.83
N ILE A 114 2.51 -2.54 -1.58
CA ILE A 114 2.42 -1.19 -1.02
C ILE A 114 3.83 -0.67 -0.74
N ILE A 115 4.60 -1.38 0.08
CA ILE A 115 6.00 -1.09 0.39
C ILE A 115 6.83 -2.36 0.13
N PRO A 116 7.49 -2.46 -1.03
CA PRO A 116 8.29 -3.63 -1.36
C PRO A 116 9.52 -3.75 -0.46
N PRO A 117 9.92 -4.98 -0.08
CA PRO A 117 11.16 -5.22 0.65
C PRO A 117 12.37 -4.79 -0.18
N ALA A 118 13.42 -4.28 0.46
CA ALA A 118 14.68 -3.98 -0.23
C ALA A 118 15.43 -5.26 -0.61
N HIS A 119 15.38 -6.26 0.27
CA HIS A 119 16.00 -7.57 0.11
C HIS A 119 15.09 -8.65 0.69
N THR A 120 15.12 -9.84 0.09
CA THR A 120 14.46 -11.04 0.61
C THR A 120 15.53 -12.05 0.97
N VAL A 121 15.49 -12.59 2.19
CA VAL A 121 16.46 -13.58 2.65
C VAL A 121 16.01 -14.97 2.18
N ALA A 122 16.92 -15.70 1.54
CA ALA A 122 16.61 -17.07 1.09
C ALA A 122 16.32 -17.97 2.30
N GLY A 123 15.21 -18.70 2.26
CA GLY A 123 14.79 -19.61 3.33
C GLY A 123 14.00 -18.97 4.47
N SER A 124 13.74 -17.65 4.44
CA SER A 124 12.86 -17.01 5.43
C SER A 124 11.37 -17.30 5.12
N LEU A 125 10.54 -17.37 6.17
CA LEU A 125 9.09 -17.54 6.00
C LEU A 125 8.48 -16.32 5.29
N GLN A 126 7.83 -16.58 4.17
CA GLN A 126 7.23 -15.53 3.34
C GLN A 126 5.72 -15.41 3.62
N PRO A 127 5.14 -14.20 3.47
CA PRO A 127 3.71 -14.00 3.64
C PRO A 127 2.95 -14.72 2.52
N THR A 128 1.82 -15.31 2.89
CA THR A 128 0.97 -16.04 1.95
C THR A 128 0.32 -15.09 0.94
N PHE A 129 0.50 -15.39 -0.34
CA PHE A 129 -0.18 -14.66 -1.40
C PHE A 129 -1.67 -15.06 -1.47
N ARG A 130 -2.56 -14.06 -1.53
CA ARG A 130 -4.00 -14.27 -1.73
C ARG A 130 -4.51 -13.47 -2.91
N LEU A 131 -4.90 -14.17 -3.97
CA LEU A 131 -5.36 -13.55 -5.21
C LEU A 131 -6.59 -12.67 -5.02
N SER A 132 -7.55 -13.09 -4.19
CA SER A 132 -8.78 -12.32 -3.93
C SER A 132 -8.49 -10.93 -3.37
N TYR A 133 -7.56 -10.83 -2.41
CA TYR A 133 -7.13 -9.53 -1.85
C TYR A 133 -6.31 -8.70 -2.84
N ARG A 134 -5.54 -9.34 -3.73
CA ARG A 134 -4.82 -8.62 -4.80
C ARG A 134 -5.78 -8.03 -5.82
N LEU A 135 -6.79 -8.79 -6.26
CA LEU A 135 -7.82 -8.30 -7.18
C LEU A 135 -8.62 -7.16 -6.56
N LEU A 136 -9.05 -7.31 -5.30
CA LEU A 136 -9.74 -6.25 -4.57
C LEU A 136 -8.87 -4.98 -4.48
N TYR A 137 -7.55 -5.12 -4.27
CA TYR A 137 -6.62 -3.99 -4.23
C TYR A 137 -6.48 -3.28 -5.57
N LEU A 138 -6.36 -4.03 -6.67
CA LEU A 138 -6.30 -3.46 -8.02
C LEU A 138 -7.58 -2.70 -8.36
N ILE A 139 -8.75 -3.29 -8.07
CA ILE A 139 -10.05 -2.65 -8.28
C ILE A 139 -10.16 -1.38 -7.43
N PHE A 140 -9.91 -1.48 -6.13
CA PHE A 140 -9.98 -0.35 -5.21
C PHE A 140 -9.10 0.82 -5.65
N THR A 141 -7.81 0.56 -5.89
CA THR A 141 -6.87 1.60 -6.31
C THR A 141 -7.22 2.16 -7.68
N TRP A 142 -7.71 1.35 -8.62
CA TRP A 142 -8.16 1.81 -9.94
C TRP A 142 -9.31 2.80 -9.82
N PHE A 143 -10.35 2.49 -9.04
CA PHE A 143 -11.50 3.37 -8.86
C PHE A 143 -11.10 4.70 -8.18
N ILE A 144 -10.27 4.66 -7.14
CA ILE A 144 -9.84 5.88 -6.45
C ILE A 144 -8.96 6.75 -7.35
N VAL A 145 -8.01 6.14 -8.08
CA VAL A 145 -7.16 6.88 -9.03
C VAL A 145 -8.01 7.53 -10.12
N GLY A 146 -8.93 6.78 -10.74
CA GLY A 146 -9.84 7.32 -11.76
C GLY A 146 -10.69 8.48 -11.22
N PHE A 147 -11.21 8.36 -10.00
CA PHE A 147 -11.99 9.42 -9.34
C PHE A 147 -11.16 10.70 -9.14
N ILE A 148 -9.97 10.58 -8.56
CA ILE A 148 -9.09 11.72 -8.30
C ILE A 148 -8.67 12.39 -9.61
N LEU A 149 -8.26 11.60 -10.61
CA LEU A 149 -7.85 12.14 -11.90
C LEU A 149 -8.99 12.83 -12.65
N THR A 150 -10.22 12.31 -12.54
CA THR A 150 -11.40 12.96 -13.13
C THR A 150 -11.62 14.34 -12.50
N GLY A 151 -11.52 14.45 -11.17
CA GLY A 151 -11.58 15.74 -10.49
C GLY A 151 -10.41 16.67 -10.86
N TYR A 152 -9.20 16.13 -10.98
CA TYR A 152 -8.01 16.89 -11.33
C TYR A 152 -8.04 17.41 -12.77
N ALA A 153 -8.67 16.68 -13.71
CA ALA A 153 -8.75 17.06 -15.11
C ALA A 153 -9.40 18.45 -15.31
N HIS A 154 -10.34 18.85 -14.46
CA HIS A 154 -10.94 20.19 -14.48
C HIS A 154 -9.92 21.31 -14.24
N LEU A 155 -8.87 21.05 -13.45
CA LEU A 155 -7.80 22.01 -13.20
C LEU A 155 -6.82 22.14 -14.38
N LEU A 156 -6.89 21.23 -15.36
CA LEU A 156 -6.07 21.22 -16.56
C LEU A 156 -6.78 21.84 -17.79
N THR A 157 -8.03 22.28 -17.60
CA THR A 157 -8.85 22.90 -18.65
C THR A 157 -8.11 24.09 -19.25
N GLY A 158 -8.01 24.13 -20.58
CA GLY A 158 -7.25 25.14 -21.32
C GLY A 158 -5.91 24.65 -21.86
N LEU A 159 -5.36 23.54 -21.32
CA LEU A 159 -4.17 22.87 -21.85
C LEU A 159 -4.45 21.45 -22.34
N VAL A 160 -5.34 20.73 -21.65
CA VAL A 160 -5.76 19.38 -22.02
C VAL A 160 -7.28 19.40 -22.20
N PRO A 161 -7.83 18.86 -23.29
CA PRO A 161 -9.28 18.84 -23.47
C PRO A 161 -9.95 18.00 -22.37
N LEU A 162 -11.14 18.42 -21.94
CA LEU A 162 -11.94 17.68 -20.97
C LEU A 162 -12.60 16.48 -21.64
N GLY A 163 -12.66 15.36 -20.92
CA GLY A 163 -13.31 14.14 -21.38
C GLY A 163 -14.62 13.90 -20.68
N ASN A 164 -15.30 12.82 -21.05
CA ASN A 164 -16.44 12.33 -20.28
C ASN A 164 -16.00 11.80 -18.89
N ALA A 165 -16.98 11.59 -18.01
CA ALA A 165 -16.75 11.13 -16.63
C ALA A 165 -16.05 9.75 -16.53
N TYR A 166 -16.02 8.96 -17.60
CA TYR A 166 -15.41 7.63 -17.64
C TYR A 166 -14.00 7.63 -18.23
N ARG A 167 -13.55 8.71 -18.86
CA ARG A 167 -12.28 8.75 -19.60
C ARG A 167 -11.10 8.32 -18.74
N GLU A 168 -10.93 8.91 -17.55
CA GLU A 168 -9.77 8.60 -16.70
C GLU A 168 -9.84 7.17 -16.13
N TYR A 169 -11.03 6.63 -15.90
CA TYR A 169 -11.22 5.23 -15.53
C TYR A 169 -10.80 4.29 -16.66
N LEU A 170 -11.19 4.56 -17.90
CA LEU A 170 -10.82 3.76 -19.06
C LEU A 170 -9.32 3.82 -19.34
N ILE A 171 -8.69 4.99 -19.18
CA ILE A 171 -7.24 5.13 -19.33
C ILE A 171 -6.50 4.33 -18.25
N CYS A 172 -6.91 4.44 -16.98
CA CYS A 172 -6.24 3.71 -15.91
C CYS A 172 -6.47 2.20 -16.00
N GLY A 173 -7.70 1.77 -16.29
CA GLY A 173 -8.05 0.37 -16.45
C GLY A 173 -7.38 -0.25 -17.68
N GLY A 174 -7.37 0.48 -18.79
CA GLY A 174 -6.65 0.11 -20.00
C GLY A 174 -5.15 -0.05 -19.77
N GLN A 175 -4.52 0.83 -18.98
CA GLN A 175 -3.11 0.68 -18.59
C GLN A 175 -2.88 -0.61 -17.80
N VAL A 176 -3.75 -0.93 -16.84
CA VAL A 176 -3.66 -2.18 -16.05
C VAL A 176 -3.79 -3.41 -16.94
N LEU A 177 -4.75 -3.41 -17.88
CA LEU A 177 -4.95 -4.51 -18.81
C LEU A 177 -3.77 -4.66 -19.78
N PHE A 178 -3.33 -3.56 -20.40
CA PHE A 178 -2.22 -3.54 -21.35
C PHE A 178 -0.93 -4.06 -20.72
N GLN A 179 -0.58 -3.52 -19.56
CA GLN A 179 0.59 -3.94 -18.79
C GLN A 179 0.44 -5.38 -18.27
N GLY A 180 -0.78 -5.78 -17.91
CA GLY A 180 -1.12 -7.14 -17.52
C GLY A 180 -0.88 -8.16 -18.63
N ILE A 181 -1.24 -7.84 -19.88
CA ILE A 181 -0.98 -8.69 -21.05
C ILE A 181 0.53 -8.85 -21.26
N ILE A 182 1.28 -7.74 -21.23
CA ILE A 182 2.73 -7.76 -21.49
C ILE A 182 3.47 -8.61 -20.45
N ILE A 183 3.26 -8.37 -19.15
CA ILE A 183 3.93 -9.17 -18.10
C ILE A 183 3.50 -10.65 -18.15
N SER A 184 2.26 -10.94 -18.54
CA SER A 184 1.75 -12.30 -18.66
C SER A 184 2.48 -13.10 -19.72
N TRP A 185 3.00 -12.43 -20.75
CA TRP A 185 3.69 -13.08 -21.86
C TRP A 185 5.11 -13.51 -21.50
N TYR A 186 5.90 -12.65 -20.85
CA TYR A 186 7.33 -12.94 -20.63
C TYR A 186 7.70 -13.31 -19.19
N ALA A 187 6.90 -12.92 -18.19
CA ALA A 187 7.16 -13.21 -16.78
C ALA A 187 5.85 -13.47 -16.00
N PRO A 188 5.06 -14.49 -16.38
CA PRO A 188 3.73 -14.74 -15.83
C PRO A 188 3.74 -14.94 -14.31
N ALA A 189 4.80 -15.51 -13.75
CA ALA A 189 4.96 -15.72 -12.31
C ALA A 189 5.01 -14.41 -11.50
N LYS A 190 5.46 -13.30 -12.10
CA LYS A 190 5.60 -11.98 -11.45
C LYS A 190 4.42 -11.05 -11.74
N ARG A 191 3.43 -11.50 -12.51
CA ARG A 191 2.28 -10.71 -13.00
C ARG A 191 1.59 -9.93 -11.89
N TRP A 192 1.16 -10.63 -10.85
CA TRP A 192 0.36 -10.03 -9.79
C TRP A 192 1.17 -9.05 -8.95
N ASP A 193 2.44 -9.34 -8.70
CA ASP A 193 3.35 -8.46 -7.96
C ASP A 193 3.68 -7.21 -8.74
N TYR A 194 3.92 -7.33 -10.04
CA TYR A 194 4.09 -6.19 -10.91
C TYR A 194 2.84 -5.31 -10.97
N LEU A 195 1.67 -5.88 -11.26
CA LEU A 195 0.42 -5.12 -11.35
C LEU A 195 0.08 -4.41 -10.04
N GLY A 196 0.28 -5.09 -8.91
CA GLY A 196 0.10 -4.47 -7.60
C GLY A 196 1.07 -3.31 -7.37
N ASN A 197 2.36 -3.47 -7.70
CA ASN A 197 3.35 -2.40 -7.58
C ASN A 197 3.00 -1.20 -8.47
N MET A 198 2.65 -1.45 -9.73
CA MET A 198 2.27 -0.41 -10.70
C MET A 198 1.04 0.38 -10.22
N MET A 199 0.04 -0.32 -9.67
CA MET A 199 -1.15 0.34 -9.13
C MET A 199 -0.88 1.09 -7.84
N THR A 200 0.02 0.61 -6.97
CA THR A 200 0.47 1.37 -5.81
C THR A 200 1.12 2.69 -6.22
N ILE A 201 1.96 2.69 -7.27
CA ILE A 201 2.58 3.92 -7.77
C ILE A 201 1.52 4.90 -8.27
N SER A 202 0.55 4.40 -9.04
CA SER A 202 -0.56 5.22 -9.56
C SER A 202 -1.43 5.78 -8.44
N PHE A 203 -1.70 4.97 -7.41
CA PHE A 203 -2.45 5.36 -6.24
C PHE A 203 -1.72 6.43 -5.41
N ALA A 204 -0.43 6.22 -5.13
CA ALA A 204 0.39 7.20 -4.42
C ALA A 204 0.48 8.54 -5.19
N GLY A 205 0.67 8.48 -6.52
CA GLY A 205 0.67 9.67 -7.36
C GLY A 205 -0.67 10.42 -7.31
N ALA A 206 -1.80 9.70 -7.40
CA ALA A 206 -3.12 10.32 -7.27
C ALA A 206 -3.30 10.98 -5.89
N LEU A 207 -2.90 10.33 -4.80
CA LEU A 207 -2.96 10.92 -3.47
C LEU A 207 -2.08 12.19 -3.35
N LEU A 208 -0.92 12.23 -4.01
CA LEU A 208 -0.06 13.42 -4.05
C LEU A 208 -0.67 14.61 -4.80
N LEU A 209 -1.68 14.38 -5.66
CA LEU A 209 -2.41 15.45 -6.33
C LEU A 209 -3.51 16.07 -5.46
N LEU A 210 -3.98 15.37 -4.41
CA LEU A 210 -5.04 15.87 -3.53
C LEU A 210 -4.71 17.20 -2.84
N PRO A 211 -3.49 17.43 -2.29
CA PRO A 211 -3.12 18.72 -1.73
C PRO A 211 -3.22 19.86 -2.75
N VAL A 212 -2.87 19.61 -4.01
CA VAL A 212 -2.99 20.62 -5.08
C VAL A 212 -4.46 20.91 -5.38
N MET A 213 -5.31 19.88 -5.43
CA MET A 213 -6.75 20.07 -5.58
C MET A 213 -7.37 20.83 -4.42
N LEU A 214 -6.90 20.58 -3.20
CA LEU A 214 -7.36 21.28 -2.01
C LEU A 214 -6.93 22.76 -2.07
N LEU A 215 -5.67 23.03 -2.42
CA LEU A 215 -5.15 24.39 -2.56
C LEU A 215 -5.91 25.18 -3.65
N ALA A 216 -6.23 24.53 -4.77
CA ALA A 216 -6.99 25.13 -5.87
C ALA A 216 -8.40 25.62 -5.46
N LYS A 217 -8.95 25.13 -4.35
CA LYS A 217 -10.23 25.63 -3.80
C LYS A 217 -10.09 26.96 -3.07
N PHE A 218 -8.89 27.26 -2.56
CA PHE A 218 -8.62 28.47 -1.79
C PHE A 218 -7.91 29.54 -2.62
N VAL A 219 -7.16 29.14 -3.64
CA VAL A 219 -6.37 30.03 -4.50
C VAL A 219 -6.66 29.72 -5.96
N ALA A 220 -6.84 30.75 -6.78
CA ALA A 220 -6.99 30.60 -8.23
C ALA A 220 -5.66 30.14 -8.86
N LEU A 221 -5.52 28.84 -9.08
CA LEU A 221 -4.36 28.25 -9.76
C LEU A 221 -4.58 28.24 -11.27
N ASN A 222 -3.61 28.77 -12.02
CA ASN A 222 -3.59 28.67 -13.47
C ASN A 222 -3.36 27.21 -13.91
N ALA A 223 -4.03 26.79 -14.99
CA ALA A 223 -3.84 25.50 -15.63
C ALA A 223 -2.37 25.13 -15.87
N ILE A 224 -1.50 26.09 -16.22
CA ILE A 224 -0.06 25.84 -16.40
C ILE A 224 0.59 25.33 -15.11
N ILE A 225 0.27 25.93 -13.97
CA ILE A 225 0.82 25.53 -12.66
C ILE A 225 0.34 24.12 -12.32
N CYS A 226 -0.95 23.84 -12.51
CA CYS A 226 -1.54 22.52 -12.32
C CYS A 226 -0.88 21.47 -13.23
N THR A 227 -0.62 21.79 -14.50
CA THR A 227 0.10 20.91 -15.42
C THR A 227 1.53 20.64 -14.96
N ILE A 228 2.27 21.66 -14.49
CA ILE A 228 3.63 21.47 -13.95
C ILE A 228 3.59 20.56 -12.72
N CYS A 229 2.66 20.76 -11.79
CA CYS A 229 2.48 19.89 -10.64
C CYS A 229 2.18 18.44 -11.07
N PHE A 230 1.27 18.26 -12.02
CA PHE A 230 0.94 16.95 -12.58
C PHE A 230 2.17 16.27 -13.20
N MET A 231 2.96 17.01 -14.00
CA MET A 231 4.17 16.49 -14.61
C MET A 231 5.25 16.14 -13.57
N GLY A 232 5.37 16.93 -12.50
CA GLY A 232 6.23 16.62 -11.37
C GLY A 232 5.85 15.31 -10.69
N VAL A 233 4.56 15.11 -10.40
CA VAL A 233 4.04 13.85 -9.84
C VAL A 233 4.26 12.68 -10.81
N ALA A 234 3.97 12.86 -12.11
CA ALA A 234 4.21 11.84 -13.13
C ALA A 234 5.70 11.47 -13.24
N GLY A 235 6.61 12.44 -13.09
CA GLY A 235 8.05 12.21 -13.03
C GLY A 235 8.46 11.37 -11.82
N LEU A 236 7.95 11.69 -10.63
CA LEU A 236 8.18 10.88 -9.43
C LEU A 236 7.64 9.46 -9.58
N MET A 237 6.44 9.31 -10.17
CA MET A 237 5.87 8.00 -10.48
C MET A 237 6.75 7.20 -11.43
N PHE A 238 7.31 7.83 -12.45
CA PHE A 238 8.21 7.20 -13.42
C PHE A 238 9.50 6.70 -12.75
N LEU A 239 10.13 7.52 -11.91
CA LEU A 239 11.32 7.12 -11.14
C LEU A 239 11.04 5.94 -10.20
N GLU A 240 9.89 5.98 -9.51
CA GLU A 240 9.47 4.90 -8.62
C GLU A 240 9.14 3.60 -9.40
N HIS A 241 8.59 3.73 -10.62
CA HIS A 241 8.36 2.59 -11.51
C HIS A 241 9.66 1.91 -11.89
N ILE A 242 10.68 2.67 -12.30
CA ILE A 242 12.04 2.16 -12.59
C ILE A 242 12.61 1.44 -11.36
N ARG A 243 12.50 2.06 -10.18
CA ARG A 243 13.02 1.47 -8.93
C ARG A 243 12.34 0.13 -8.64
N ARG A 244 11.01 0.05 -8.77
CA ARG A 244 10.24 -1.16 -8.48
C ARG A 244 10.41 -2.26 -9.53
N THR A 245 10.51 -1.94 -10.82
CA THR A 245 10.82 -2.94 -11.86
C THR A 245 12.22 -3.50 -11.70
N LYS A 246 13.19 -2.68 -11.23
CA LYS A 246 14.54 -3.16 -10.85
C LYS A 246 14.48 -4.11 -9.65
N LEU A 247 13.74 -3.77 -8.60
CA LEU A 247 13.55 -4.65 -7.43
C LEU A 247 12.89 -5.99 -7.81
N LEU A 248 11.94 -5.96 -8.74
CA LEU A 248 11.29 -7.16 -9.26
C LEU A 248 12.12 -7.90 -10.32
N GLN A 249 13.29 -7.38 -10.71
CA GLN A 249 14.14 -7.94 -11.77
C GLN A 249 13.37 -8.16 -13.09
N LEU A 250 12.64 -7.13 -13.56
CA LEU A 250 11.78 -7.19 -14.75
C LEU A 250 12.34 -6.44 -15.97
N GLY A 251 13.52 -5.80 -15.84
CA GLY A 251 14.14 -5.00 -16.90
C GLY A 251 13.35 -3.73 -17.25
N TRP A 252 13.64 -3.16 -18.42
CA TRP A 252 13.06 -1.88 -18.88
C TRP A 252 11.77 -2.01 -19.69
N LEU A 253 11.44 -3.21 -20.18
CA LEU A 253 10.33 -3.43 -21.12
C LEU A 253 9.00 -2.87 -20.59
N LEU A 254 8.68 -3.15 -19.32
CA LEU A 254 7.45 -2.68 -18.70
C LEU A 254 7.44 -1.16 -18.49
N THR A 255 8.58 -0.56 -18.19
CA THR A 255 8.71 0.90 -18.06
C THR A 255 8.50 1.58 -19.40
N VAL A 256 9.13 1.07 -20.46
CA VAL A 256 8.98 1.59 -21.83
C VAL A 256 7.53 1.47 -22.28
N THR A 257 6.93 0.29 -22.18
CA THR A 257 5.55 0.07 -22.60
C THR A 257 4.55 0.86 -21.76
N TRP A 258 4.84 1.12 -20.48
CA TRP A 258 4.01 1.96 -19.62
C TRP A 258 3.98 3.41 -20.11
N VAL A 259 5.13 3.96 -20.51
CA VAL A 259 5.23 5.31 -21.11
C VAL A 259 4.57 5.34 -22.48
N VAL A 260 4.84 4.35 -23.34
CA VAL A 260 4.27 4.26 -24.69
C VAL A 260 2.74 4.27 -24.63
N TYR A 261 2.13 3.52 -23.73
CA TYR A 261 0.68 3.56 -23.53
C TYR A 261 0.18 4.98 -23.21
N ARG A 262 0.85 5.69 -22.31
CA ARG A 262 0.46 7.06 -21.93
C ARG A 262 0.61 8.05 -23.08
N LEU A 263 1.67 7.93 -23.88
CA LEU A 263 1.87 8.77 -25.06
C LEU A 263 0.82 8.50 -26.13
N LEU A 264 0.51 7.23 -26.41
CA LEU A 264 -0.55 6.86 -27.35
C LEU A 264 -1.91 7.41 -26.91
N VAL A 265 -2.26 7.25 -25.63
CA VAL A 265 -3.50 7.82 -25.09
C VAL A 265 -3.52 9.34 -25.22
N LEU A 266 -2.41 10.03 -24.92
CA LEU A 266 -2.34 11.48 -25.06
C LEU A 266 -2.56 11.94 -26.50
N LEU A 267 -1.96 11.23 -27.48
CA LEU A 267 -2.18 11.48 -28.91
C LEU A 267 -3.65 11.27 -29.30
N LEU A 268 -4.30 10.23 -28.77
CA LEU A 268 -5.72 9.99 -29.02
C LEU A 268 -6.61 11.09 -28.42
N ILE A 269 -6.28 11.58 -27.21
CA ILE A 269 -6.99 12.69 -26.56
C ILE A 269 -6.92 13.95 -27.41
N PHE A 270 -5.77 14.28 -28.02
CA PHE A 270 -5.65 15.47 -28.85
C PHE A 270 -6.20 15.31 -30.27
N LYS A 271 -6.27 14.08 -30.80
CA LYS A 271 -6.77 13.83 -32.15
C LYS A 271 -8.30 13.72 -32.22
N PHE A 272 -8.93 13.22 -31.17
CA PHE A 272 -10.36 12.88 -31.16
C PHE A 272 -11.20 13.73 -30.17
N ASN A 273 -10.65 14.84 -29.67
CA ASN A 273 -11.42 15.94 -29.06
C ASN A 273 -11.50 17.12 -30.03
#